data_AF-A0A954JJ41-F1
#
_entry.id   AF-A0A954JJ41-F1
#
_cell.length_a   1.000
_cell.length_b   1.000
_cell.length_c   1.000
_cell.angle_alpha   90.00
_cell.angle_beta   90.00
_cell.angle_gamma   90.00
#
_symmetry.space_group_name_H-M   'P 1'
#
loop_
_entity.id
_entity.type
_entity.pdbx_description
1 polymer ?
#
loop_
_entity_poly.entity_id
_entity_poly.type
_entity_poly.pdbx_seq_one_letter_code
_entity_poly.pdbx_strand_id
1 'polypeptide(L)'
;MWKRQPRRRQWSRKIGDPWQTPRQWDKSRRINPGSVVTIAPTFQSGRIAEGEELSVERGKAAPPQTVLIDPRHTLISHRSNRRLHFPIRRHPVLQRGCSVSFWGTSACSRRHLFVAAALFCLARIGIAADERPNIVFLFTDDHAPHAIGAYSDFFKSINPTPNLDKLASEGMVFVNSFCTNSICGPSRAVIQTGKHSHVNGFMSNGNRFNGDQQTFPKLLQKAGYQTAIVGKWHLGTDPQGFDFWQVLPGQGDYYNPDFLTPNGRIREDGYCTDIVTDKAINWLKENATGEKPFMLMCQHKAPHRTWMPAIRHLNLYDDVEIPEPSTLFDTWEDNASPA
;
A
#
# COMPACT_ATOMS: atom_id res chain seq x y z
N MET A 1 41.34 42.24 30.72
CA MET A 1 42.06 41.60 29.59
C MET A 1 41.36 40.25 29.40
N TRP A 2 40.38 40.12 28.51
CA TRP A 2 40.57 39.71 27.11
C TRP A 2 39.52 40.37 26.20
N LYS A 3 40.00 40.81 25.03
CA LYS A 3 39.31 41.69 24.07
C LYS A 3 38.33 40.89 23.19
N ARG A 4 37.14 41.46 22.99
CA ARG A 4 36.24 41.17 21.85
C ARG A 4 36.95 41.52 20.53
N GLN A 5 36.85 40.64 19.54
CA GLN A 5 36.99 41.00 18.13
C GLN A 5 35.71 40.58 17.38
N PRO A 6 35.10 41.47 16.56
CA PRO A 6 34.09 41.07 15.61
C PRO A 6 34.73 40.83 14.23
N ARG A 7 34.46 39.70 13.59
CA ARG A 7 34.62 39.56 12.13
C ARG A 7 33.26 39.28 11.52
N ARG A 8 32.63 40.37 11.04
CA ARG A 8 31.56 40.31 10.04
C ARG A 8 32.14 39.69 8.77
N ARG A 9 31.55 38.58 8.29
CA ARG A 9 31.57 38.22 6.87
C ARG A 9 30.12 38.29 6.39
N GLN A 10 29.83 39.33 5.61
CA GLN A 10 28.62 39.44 4.83
C GLN A 10 28.57 38.29 3.82
N TRP A 11 27.56 37.44 3.92
CA TRP A 11 27.08 36.65 2.79
C TRP A 11 25.74 37.22 2.38
N SER A 12 25.75 38.19 1.46
CA SER A 12 24.54 38.60 0.76
C SER A 12 24.29 37.62 -0.38
N ARG A 13 23.43 36.63 -0.16
CA ARG A 13 22.71 35.96 -1.24
C ARG A 13 21.22 36.06 -0.95
N LYS A 14 20.51 36.70 -1.87
CA LYS A 14 19.04 36.73 -1.91
C LYS A 14 18.55 35.29 -1.87
N ILE A 15 17.87 34.92 -0.77
CA ILE A 15 17.11 33.68 -0.68
C ILE A 15 15.79 33.99 -1.38
N GLY A 16 15.66 33.48 -2.61
CA GLY A 16 14.39 33.40 -3.31
C GLY A 16 13.56 32.23 -2.75
N ASP A 17 12.24 32.40 -2.79
CA ASP A 17 11.16 31.52 -2.33
C ASP A 17 11.49 30.01 -2.18
N PRO A 18 11.25 29.40 -0.99
CA PRO A 18 11.28 27.96 -0.83
C PRO A 18 9.89 27.35 -1.11
N TRP A 19 9.43 27.48 -2.36
CA TRP A 19 8.45 26.56 -2.94
C TRP A 19 8.98 26.09 -4.28
N GLN A 20 10.08 25.31 -4.25
CA GLN A 20 10.49 24.58 -5.43
C GLN A 20 9.40 23.54 -5.76
N THR A 21 8.68 23.83 -6.82
CA THR A 21 7.70 22.96 -7.47
C THR A 21 8.25 21.53 -7.65
N PRO A 22 7.44 20.47 -7.45
CA PRO A 22 7.85 19.11 -7.75
C PRO A 22 8.38 19.02 -9.19
N ARG A 23 9.54 18.35 -9.38
CA ARG A 23 10.05 18.04 -10.73
C ARG A 23 8.94 17.38 -11.52
N GLN A 24 8.61 17.98 -12.67
CA GLN A 24 7.49 17.54 -13.51
C GLN A 24 7.60 16.05 -13.83
N TRP A 25 6.55 15.32 -13.50
CA TRP A 25 6.29 13.97 -13.98
C TRP A 25 6.32 13.98 -15.52
N ASP A 26 7.22 13.19 -16.11
CA ASP A 26 7.24 12.94 -17.55
C ASP A 26 5.96 12.17 -17.93
N LYS A 27 5.00 12.90 -18.51
CA LYS A 27 3.69 12.38 -18.92
C LYS A 27 3.78 11.37 -20.08
N SER A 28 4.95 11.18 -20.69
CA SER A 28 5.15 10.25 -21.81
C SER A 28 5.26 8.78 -21.40
N ARG A 29 5.50 8.49 -20.12
CA ARG A 29 5.55 7.12 -19.56
C ARG A 29 4.35 6.87 -18.64
N ARG A 30 3.17 6.69 -19.24
CA ARG A 30 1.99 6.28 -18.47
C ARG A 30 2.17 4.83 -18.03
N ILE A 31 2.27 4.62 -16.72
CA ILE A 31 2.02 3.31 -16.12
C ILE A 31 0.61 2.92 -16.56
N ASN A 32 0.42 1.70 -17.06
CA ASN A 32 -0.91 1.21 -17.41
C ASN A 32 -1.78 1.30 -16.15
N PRO A 33 -2.80 2.17 -16.10
CA PRO A 33 -3.47 2.55 -14.86
C PRO A 33 -4.46 1.47 -14.39
N GLY A 34 -4.20 0.20 -14.69
CA GLY A 34 -4.89 -0.91 -14.01
C GLY A 34 -4.94 -0.59 -12.52
N SER A 35 -6.13 -0.67 -11.94
CA SER A 35 -6.50 -0.06 -10.66
C SER A 35 -5.36 -0.22 -9.63
N VAL A 36 -4.65 0.86 -9.32
CA VAL A 36 -3.57 0.83 -8.33
C VAL A 36 -4.21 0.98 -6.96
N VAL A 37 -4.09 -0.05 -6.12
CA VAL A 37 -4.47 0.00 -4.72
C VAL A 37 -3.25 0.45 -3.93
N THR A 38 -3.32 1.65 -3.37
CA THR A 38 -2.30 2.16 -2.45
C THR A 38 -2.74 1.91 -1.01
N ILE A 39 -1.91 1.20 -0.25
CA ILE A 39 -2.15 0.91 1.17
C ILE A 39 -1.07 1.61 1.98
N ALA A 40 -1.47 2.51 2.87
CA ALA A 40 -0.60 3.20 3.81
C ALA A 40 -1.11 2.92 5.23
N PRO A 41 -0.71 1.80 5.87
CA PRO A 41 -1.22 1.45 7.18
C PRO A 41 -0.58 2.35 8.24
N THR A 42 -1.42 2.87 9.12
CA THR A 42 -1.00 3.49 10.37
C THR A 42 -1.55 2.61 11.49
N PHE A 43 -0.65 2.09 12.33
CA PHE A 43 -1.05 1.20 13.42
C PHE A 43 -1.01 1.96 14.74
N GLN A 44 -2.09 1.85 15.51
CA GLN A 44 -2.11 2.28 16.90
C GLN A 44 -1.47 1.21 17.78
N SER A 45 -0.60 1.62 18.69
CA SER A 45 -0.21 0.80 19.83
C SER A 45 -1.26 0.96 20.92
N GLY A 46 -2.15 -0.02 21.08
CA GLY A 46 -3.12 -0.03 22.18
C GLY A 46 -2.68 -0.97 23.30
N ARG A 47 -2.80 -0.54 24.56
CA ARG A 47 -3.15 -1.47 25.65
C ARG A 47 -4.65 -1.67 25.56
N ILE A 48 -5.09 -2.93 25.53
CA ILE A 48 -6.50 -3.27 25.63
C ILE A 48 -6.90 -3.01 27.10
N ALA A 49 -7.83 -2.10 27.34
CA ALA A 49 -8.51 -2.06 28.63
C ALA A 49 -9.47 -3.26 28.66
N GLU A 50 -9.24 -4.20 29.57
CA GLU A 50 -10.14 -5.33 29.79
C GLU A 50 -11.47 -4.81 30.36
N GLY A 51 -12.57 -5.14 29.69
CA GLY A 51 -13.90 -4.76 30.15
C GLY A 51 -14.95 -4.92 29.06
N GLU A 52 -15.30 -6.17 28.74
CA GLU A 52 -16.68 -6.67 28.62
C GLU A 52 -16.66 -8.07 27.94
N GLU A 53 -17.11 -9.06 28.70
CA GLU A 53 -17.16 -10.47 28.31
C GLU A 53 -18.36 -10.70 27.38
N LEU A 54 -18.11 -10.80 26.07
CA LEU A 54 -19.14 -11.22 25.10
C LEU A 54 -19.09 -12.74 24.92
N SER A 55 -20.09 -13.41 25.50
CA SER A 55 -20.35 -14.84 25.29
C SER A 55 -20.69 -15.13 23.82
N VAL A 56 -19.97 -16.07 23.20
CA VAL A 56 -20.22 -16.52 21.82
C VAL A 56 -20.66 -17.99 21.84
N GLU A 57 -21.95 -18.22 21.59
CA GLU A 57 -22.45 -19.55 21.24
C GLU A 57 -21.95 -19.98 19.86
N ARG A 58 -21.57 -21.26 19.73
CA ARG A 58 -21.08 -21.85 18.47
C ARG A 58 -22.24 -22.12 17.51
N GLY A 59 -22.32 -21.34 16.44
CA GLY A 59 -23.18 -21.59 15.27
C GLY A 59 -22.38 -21.79 13.98
N LYS A 60 -22.83 -22.73 13.13
CA LYS A 60 -22.16 -23.20 11.89
C LYS A 60 -22.01 -22.10 10.83
N ALA A 61 -20.89 -22.15 10.10
CA ALA A 61 -20.49 -21.20 9.07
C ALA A 61 -21.44 -21.17 7.85
N ALA A 62 -21.82 -19.95 7.44
CA ALA A 62 -22.41 -19.62 6.14
C ALA A 62 -21.45 -18.67 5.38
N PRO A 63 -21.42 -18.68 4.03
CA PRO A 63 -20.43 -17.94 3.24
C PRO A 63 -20.63 -16.42 3.32
N PRO A 64 -19.57 -15.62 3.14
CA PRO A 64 -19.61 -14.19 3.43
C PRO A 64 -20.45 -13.44 2.41
N GLN A 65 -21.58 -12.90 2.86
CA GLN A 65 -22.23 -11.77 2.21
C GLN A 65 -21.80 -10.49 2.94
N THR A 66 -21.38 -9.49 2.18
CA THR A 66 -21.01 -8.16 2.65
C THR A 66 -22.13 -7.54 3.47
N VAL A 67 -21.85 -7.20 4.73
CA VAL A 67 -22.74 -6.44 5.61
C VAL A 67 -22.27 -4.99 5.64
N LEU A 68 -23.08 -4.07 5.11
CA LEU A 68 -22.97 -2.64 5.32
C LEU A 68 -23.61 -2.29 6.67
N ILE A 69 -22.88 -1.62 7.56
CA ILE A 69 -23.44 -1.02 8.77
C ILE A 69 -23.36 0.49 8.61
N ASP A 70 -24.52 1.13 8.45
CA ASP A 70 -24.69 2.59 8.47
C ASP A 70 -25.06 3.02 9.90
N PRO A 71 -24.29 3.89 10.57
CA PRO A 71 -24.61 4.39 11.89
C PRO A 71 -25.42 5.69 11.76
N ARG A 72 -26.71 5.59 11.42
CA ARG A 72 -27.73 6.62 11.72
C ARG A 72 -29.16 6.12 11.42
N HIS A 73 -29.97 6.06 12.47
CA HIS A 73 -31.44 5.98 12.51
C HIS A 73 -32.18 4.69 12.10
N THR A 74 -32.80 4.12 13.14
CA THR A 74 -34.03 3.33 13.26
C THR A 74 -34.90 3.12 12.01
N LEU A 75 -35.19 1.83 11.77
CA LEU A 75 -36.18 1.27 10.83
C LEU A 75 -37.59 1.89 10.91
N ILE A 76 -38.19 2.12 9.75
CA ILE A 76 -39.60 1.79 9.49
C ILE A 76 -39.67 0.98 8.20
N SER A 77 -40.20 -0.24 8.30
CA SER A 77 -40.37 -1.18 7.20
C SER A 77 -41.54 -0.79 6.29
N HIS A 78 -41.41 -1.05 4.98
CA HIS A 78 -42.57 -1.50 4.21
C HIS A 78 -42.15 -2.49 3.12
N ARG A 79 -42.60 -3.74 3.27
CA ARG A 79 -42.62 -4.77 2.23
C ARG A 79 -43.52 -4.30 1.08
N SER A 80 -43.07 -4.50 -0.16
CA SER A 80 -44.02 -4.86 -1.23
C SER A 80 -43.45 -5.95 -2.12
N ASN A 81 -44.15 -7.08 -2.08
CA ASN A 81 -44.04 -8.22 -2.97
C ASN A 81 -44.57 -7.81 -4.35
N ARG A 82 -43.77 -7.93 -5.42
CA ARG A 82 -44.34 -8.17 -6.76
C ARG A 82 -43.51 -9.19 -7.51
N ARG A 83 -44.06 -10.40 -7.56
CA ARG A 83 -43.80 -11.38 -8.63
C ARG A 83 -44.25 -10.76 -9.94
N LEU A 84 -43.41 -10.81 -10.96
CA LEU A 84 -43.83 -10.62 -12.35
C LEU A 84 -43.67 -11.96 -13.08
N HIS A 85 -44.79 -12.43 -13.62
CA HIS A 85 -44.93 -13.62 -14.45
C HIS A 85 -45.38 -13.16 -15.84
N PHE A 86 -44.62 -13.57 -16.87
CA PHE A 86 -45.02 -13.92 -18.26
C PHE A 86 -45.64 -12.82 -19.16
N PRO A 87 -45.54 -12.90 -20.52
CA PRO A 87 -45.62 -14.13 -21.31
C PRO A 87 -44.66 -14.30 -22.50
N ILE A 88 -44.45 -15.58 -22.80
CA ILE A 88 -43.88 -16.12 -24.05
C ILE A 88 -44.90 -15.89 -25.17
N ARG A 89 -44.53 -15.10 -26.18
CA ARG A 89 -45.27 -15.03 -27.45
C ARG A 89 -44.73 -16.10 -28.41
N ARG A 90 -45.60 -17.04 -28.78
CA ARG A 90 -45.42 -17.91 -29.95
C ARG A 90 -45.75 -17.11 -31.21
N HIS A 91 -44.86 -17.12 -32.20
CA HIS A 91 -45.17 -16.67 -33.56
C HIS A 91 -45.27 -17.88 -34.51
N PRO A 92 -46.15 -17.82 -35.52
CA PRO A 92 -46.49 -18.96 -36.36
C PRO A 92 -45.43 -19.25 -37.43
N VAL A 93 -45.28 -20.53 -37.72
CA VAL A 93 -44.54 -21.09 -38.86
C VAL A 93 -45.24 -20.68 -40.15
N LEU A 94 -44.53 -19.97 -41.02
CA LEU A 94 -44.93 -19.70 -42.40
C LEU A 94 -43.90 -20.34 -43.32
N GLN A 95 -44.24 -21.54 -43.81
CA GLN A 95 -43.53 -22.16 -44.93
C GLN A 95 -43.84 -21.36 -46.20
N ARG A 96 -42.81 -20.78 -46.80
CA ARG A 96 -42.83 -20.42 -48.22
C ARG A 96 -41.62 -21.05 -48.88
N GLY A 97 -41.89 -22.01 -49.76
CA GLY A 97 -40.90 -22.57 -50.66
C GLY A 97 -40.42 -21.50 -51.63
N CYS A 98 -39.10 -21.37 -51.73
CA CYS A 98 -38.45 -20.70 -52.85
C CYS A 98 -37.34 -21.64 -53.31
N SER A 99 -37.59 -22.36 -54.40
CA SER A 99 -36.59 -23.14 -55.11
C SER A 99 -35.66 -22.17 -55.82
N VAL A 100 -34.47 -21.94 -55.27
CA VAL A 100 -33.38 -21.26 -55.97
C VAL A 100 -32.43 -22.33 -56.49
N SER A 101 -32.54 -22.60 -57.79
CA SER A 101 -31.59 -23.39 -58.56
C SER A 101 -30.26 -22.63 -58.65
N PHE A 102 -29.26 -23.10 -57.90
CA PHE A 102 -27.87 -22.62 -58.03
C PHE A 102 -27.19 -23.34 -59.19
N TRP A 103 -26.97 -22.58 -60.26
CA TRP A 103 -26.02 -22.91 -61.31
C TRP A 103 -24.59 -22.80 -60.78
N GLY A 104 -23.73 -23.67 -61.31
CA GLY A 104 -22.39 -23.90 -60.81
C GLY A 104 -21.49 -22.66 -60.80
N THR A 105 -20.78 -22.51 -59.70
CA THR A 105 -19.47 -21.87 -59.69
C THR A 105 -18.55 -22.72 -58.82
N SER A 106 -17.50 -23.23 -59.47
CA SER A 106 -16.16 -23.51 -58.97
C SER A 106 -16.03 -23.91 -57.51
N ALA A 107 -15.57 -25.14 -57.27
CA ALA A 107 -15.07 -25.61 -55.98
C ALA A 107 -13.87 -24.76 -55.51
N CYS A 108 -14.13 -23.54 -55.02
CA CYS A 108 -13.20 -22.79 -54.21
C CYS A 108 -13.14 -23.53 -52.86
N SER A 109 -12.08 -24.32 -52.73
CA SER A 109 -11.73 -25.17 -51.60
C SER A 109 -12.30 -24.68 -50.26
N ARG A 110 -13.31 -25.40 -49.74
CA ARG A 110 -13.86 -25.22 -48.39
C ARG A 110 -12.76 -25.25 -47.31
N ARG A 111 -11.59 -25.84 -47.61
CA ARG A 111 -10.42 -25.86 -46.71
C ARG A 111 -9.83 -24.46 -46.47
N HIS A 112 -9.84 -23.55 -47.44
CA HIS A 112 -9.29 -22.20 -47.24
C HIS A 112 -10.19 -21.31 -46.36
N LEU A 113 -11.50 -21.52 -46.41
CA LEU A 113 -12.45 -20.77 -45.58
C LEU A 113 -12.37 -21.15 -44.10
N PHE A 114 -12.14 -22.43 -43.79
CA PHE A 114 -11.92 -22.90 -42.42
C PHE A 114 -10.56 -22.44 -41.85
N VAL A 115 -9.51 -22.41 -42.67
CA VAL A 115 -8.18 -21.92 -42.25
C VAL A 115 -8.20 -20.41 -42.01
N ALA A 116 -8.88 -19.64 -42.86
CA ALA A 116 -9.03 -18.20 -42.66
C ALA A 116 -9.87 -17.85 -41.41
N ALA A 117 -10.94 -18.61 -41.13
CA ALA A 117 -11.74 -18.44 -39.91
C ALA A 117 -10.96 -18.83 -38.64
N ALA A 118 -10.16 -19.90 -38.69
CA ALA A 118 -9.28 -20.30 -37.58
C ALA A 118 -8.17 -19.26 -37.31
N LEU A 119 -7.57 -18.69 -38.36
CA LEU A 119 -6.61 -17.60 -38.24
C LEU A 119 -7.25 -16.29 -37.72
N PHE A 120 -8.50 -16.01 -38.09
CA PHE A 120 -9.24 -14.84 -37.58
C PHE A 120 -9.65 -15.00 -36.11
N CYS A 121 -9.94 -16.23 -35.65
CA CYS A 121 -10.17 -16.53 -34.24
C CYS A 121 -8.86 -16.51 -33.41
N LEU A 122 -7.74 -16.96 -33.97
CA LEU A 122 -6.42 -16.84 -33.32
C LEU A 122 -5.95 -15.39 -33.21
N ALA A 123 -6.28 -14.53 -34.18
CA ALA A 123 -6.00 -13.10 -34.14
C ALA A 123 -6.92 -12.31 -33.18
N ARG A 124 -7.97 -12.95 -32.64
CA ARG A 124 -8.91 -12.39 -31.65
C ARG A 124 -8.63 -12.83 -30.22
N ILE A 125 -7.54 -13.56 -29.96
CA ILE A 125 -6.94 -13.60 -28.62
C ILE A 125 -6.29 -12.23 -28.39
N GLY A 126 -7.14 -11.20 -28.29
CA GLY A 126 -6.72 -9.94 -27.73
C GLY A 126 -6.21 -10.23 -26.34
N ILE A 127 -5.02 -9.74 -26.05
CA ILE A 127 -4.49 -9.63 -24.70
C ILE A 127 -5.54 -8.86 -23.91
N ALA A 128 -6.40 -9.57 -23.18
CA ALA A 128 -7.27 -8.95 -22.21
C ALA A 128 -6.34 -8.36 -21.16
N ALA A 129 -6.39 -7.03 -21.01
CA ALA A 129 -5.64 -6.36 -19.96
C ALA A 129 -6.02 -7.03 -18.63
N ASP A 130 -5.00 -7.41 -17.85
CA ASP A 130 -5.20 -8.07 -16.58
C ASP A 130 -6.07 -7.18 -15.67
N GLU A 131 -7.27 -7.64 -15.33
CA GLU A 131 -8.22 -6.87 -14.50
C GLU A 131 -7.77 -6.78 -13.03
N ARG A 132 -6.73 -7.53 -12.65
CA ARG A 132 -6.23 -7.55 -11.28
C ARG A 132 -5.51 -6.24 -10.97
N PRO A 133 -5.75 -5.65 -9.78
CA PRO A 133 -5.16 -4.38 -9.42
C PRO A 133 -3.65 -4.51 -9.19
N ASN A 134 -2.94 -3.42 -9.46
CA ASN A 134 -1.59 -3.26 -8.94
C ASN A 134 -1.64 -2.86 -7.47
N ILE A 135 -0.63 -3.21 -6.69
CA ILE A 135 -0.59 -2.93 -5.25
C ILE A 135 0.68 -2.15 -4.91
N VAL A 136 0.53 -0.99 -4.28
CA VAL A 136 1.63 -0.23 -3.68
C VAL A 136 1.40 -0.17 -2.18
N PHE A 137 2.27 -0.83 -1.42
CA PHE A 137 2.22 -0.85 0.04
C PHE A 137 3.28 0.10 0.60
N LEU A 138 2.83 1.28 1.04
CA LEU A 138 3.67 2.30 1.66
C LEU A 138 3.71 2.06 3.16
N PHE A 139 4.90 1.94 3.76
CA PHE A 139 5.01 1.65 5.19
C PHE A 139 6.13 2.43 5.85
N THR A 140 5.81 3.22 6.86
CA THR A 140 6.77 3.99 7.67
C THR A 140 7.08 3.28 8.98
N ASP A 141 8.15 3.70 9.65
CA ASP A 141 8.56 3.12 10.94
C ASP A 141 8.46 4.17 12.05
N ASP A 142 7.69 3.88 13.10
CA ASP A 142 7.32 4.77 14.22
C ASP A 142 6.50 6.02 13.86
N HIS A 143 5.79 6.03 12.73
CA HIS A 143 4.94 7.18 12.38
C HIS A 143 3.62 7.14 13.16
N ALA A 144 3.45 8.08 14.08
CA ALA A 144 2.26 8.16 14.93
C ALA A 144 1.05 8.73 14.17
N PRO A 145 -0.17 8.21 14.39
CA PRO A 145 -1.40 8.77 13.83
C PRO A 145 -1.59 10.26 14.13
N HIS A 146 -1.21 10.71 15.33
CA HIS A 146 -1.31 12.12 15.74
C HIS A 146 -0.47 13.08 14.87
N ALA A 147 0.54 12.57 14.15
CA ALA A 147 1.38 13.34 13.24
C ALA A 147 0.85 13.39 11.80
N ILE A 148 -0.31 12.78 11.52
CA ILE A 148 -0.92 12.72 10.19
C ILE A 148 -2.24 13.49 10.20
N GLY A 149 -2.36 14.48 9.33
CA GLY A 149 -3.51 15.41 9.26
C GLY A 149 -4.85 14.74 8.94
N ALA A 150 -4.84 13.57 8.31
CA ALA A 150 -6.02 12.73 8.08
C ALA A 150 -6.55 12.03 9.35
N TYR A 151 -5.71 11.87 10.38
CA TYR A 151 -6.04 11.19 11.63
C TYR A 151 -6.23 12.14 12.81
N SER A 152 -5.50 13.26 12.84
CA SER A 152 -5.54 14.21 13.93
C SER A 152 -5.23 15.62 13.46
N ASP A 153 -5.93 16.59 14.04
CA ASP A 153 -5.62 18.00 13.83
C ASP A 153 -4.51 18.51 14.77
N PHE A 154 -4.03 17.70 15.74
CA PHE A 154 -3.12 18.13 16.81
C PHE A 154 -1.84 18.81 16.31
N PHE A 155 -1.22 18.26 15.27
CA PHE A 155 -0.03 18.84 14.64
C PHE A 155 -0.29 19.42 13.24
N LYS A 156 -1.52 19.37 12.73
CA LYS A 156 -1.80 19.61 11.30
C LYS A 156 -1.45 21.02 10.82
N SER A 157 -1.56 22.02 11.69
CA SER A 157 -1.20 23.40 11.39
C SER A 157 0.30 23.61 11.21
N ILE A 158 1.13 22.85 11.93
CA ILE A 158 2.59 22.99 11.93
C ILE A 158 3.31 21.89 11.12
N ASN A 159 2.72 20.70 11.02
CA ASN A 159 3.20 19.54 10.28
C ASN A 159 2.10 19.03 9.32
N PRO A 160 1.81 19.77 8.23
CA PRO A 160 0.79 19.35 7.27
C PRO A 160 1.26 18.13 6.46
N THR A 161 0.35 17.18 6.22
CA THR A 161 0.61 15.96 5.43
C THR A 161 -0.22 15.90 4.14
N PRO A 162 -0.13 16.89 3.24
CA PRO A 162 -1.11 17.07 2.16
C PRO A 162 -1.22 15.88 1.20
N ASN A 163 -0.13 15.15 0.97
CA ASN A 163 -0.15 13.96 0.10
C ASN A 163 -0.86 12.77 0.77
N LEU A 164 -0.69 12.58 2.08
CA LEU A 164 -1.40 11.54 2.83
C LEU A 164 -2.87 11.91 3.01
N ASP A 165 -3.16 13.18 3.26
CA ASP A 165 -4.51 13.71 3.41
C ASP A 165 -5.29 13.57 2.10
N LYS A 166 -4.63 13.82 0.96
CA LYS A 166 -5.21 13.56 -0.36
C LYS A 166 -5.50 12.08 -0.59
N LEU A 167 -4.54 11.19 -0.28
CA LEU A 167 -4.75 9.75 -0.38
C LEU A 167 -5.94 9.28 0.47
N ALA A 168 -6.06 9.81 1.68
CA ALA A 168 -7.19 9.57 2.57
C ALA A 168 -8.51 10.07 1.96
N SER A 169 -8.53 11.27 1.37
CA SER A 169 -9.74 11.86 0.77
C SER A 169 -10.22 11.13 -0.49
N GLU A 170 -9.30 10.49 -1.23
CA GLU A 170 -9.59 9.72 -2.44
C GLU A 170 -9.84 8.23 -2.15
N GLY A 171 -9.75 7.83 -0.88
CA GLY A 171 -9.80 6.43 -0.45
C GLY A 171 -10.58 6.26 0.86
N MET A 172 -9.98 5.53 1.81
CA MET A 172 -10.60 5.19 3.08
C MET A 172 -9.59 5.28 4.23
N VAL A 173 -10.05 5.79 5.37
CA VAL A 173 -9.26 5.87 6.62
C VAL A 173 -9.78 4.83 7.61
N PHE A 174 -8.88 4.00 8.13
CA PHE A 174 -9.19 3.08 9.21
C PHE A 174 -8.75 3.69 10.53
N VAL A 175 -9.71 4.07 11.37
CA VAL A 175 -9.45 4.70 12.68
C VAL A 175 -9.21 3.68 13.81
N ASN A 176 -9.64 2.43 13.60
CA ASN A 176 -9.44 1.31 14.52
C ASN A 176 -8.56 0.23 13.86
N SER A 177 -7.27 0.54 13.69
CA SER A 177 -6.26 -0.37 13.13
C SER A 177 -5.09 -0.52 14.09
N PHE A 178 -4.88 -1.73 14.60
CA PHE A 178 -3.92 -2.00 15.68
C PHE A 178 -2.84 -2.96 15.23
N CYS A 179 -1.61 -2.71 15.66
CA CYS A 179 -0.55 -3.72 15.55
C CYS A 179 -0.78 -4.80 16.62
N THR A 180 -0.62 -6.07 16.26
CA THR A 180 -0.78 -7.17 17.22
C THR A 180 0.43 -7.36 18.13
N ASN A 181 1.56 -6.72 17.81
CA ASN A 181 2.77 -6.63 18.63
C ASN A 181 3.49 -5.32 18.24
N SER A 182 3.56 -4.37 19.17
CA SER A 182 3.99 -2.98 18.93
C SER A 182 5.51 -2.81 18.92
N ILE A 183 6.21 -3.66 18.15
CA ILE A 183 7.66 -3.65 17.94
C ILE A 183 7.96 -3.92 16.44
N CYS A 184 8.99 -3.27 15.89
CA CYS A 184 9.26 -3.23 14.44
C CYS A 184 9.23 -4.61 13.75
N GLY A 185 10.10 -5.54 14.16
CA GLY A 185 10.23 -6.87 13.55
C GLY A 185 8.98 -7.73 13.71
N PRO A 186 8.42 -7.89 14.93
CA PRO A 186 7.18 -8.64 15.13
C PRO A 186 6.00 -8.11 14.31
N SER A 187 5.81 -6.78 14.26
CA SER A 187 4.76 -6.16 13.44
C SER A 187 4.96 -6.46 11.95
N ARG A 188 6.19 -6.35 11.44
CA ARG A 188 6.54 -6.71 10.06
C ARG A 188 6.29 -8.19 9.77
N ALA A 189 6.61 -9.09 10.69
CA ALA A 189 6.36 -10.52 10.54
C ALA A 189 4.85 -10.84 10.48
N VAL A 190 4.03 -10.14 11.28
CA VAL A 190 2.58 -10.24 11.23
C VAL A 190 2.04 -9.78 9.87
N ILE A 191 2.53 -8.64 9.36
CA ILE A 191 2.15 -8.15 8.02
C ILE A 191 2.48 -9.17 6.94
N GLN A 192 3.67 -9.78 6.99
CA GLN A 192 4.09 -10.76 5.98
C GLN A 192 3.25 -12.05 6.02
N THR A 193 2.81 -12.48 7.20
CA THR A 193 2.22 -13.81 7.39
C THR A 193 0.70 -13.81 7.60
N GLY A 194 0.11 -12.68 8.00
CA GLY A 194 -1.27 -12.60 8.47
C GLY A 194 -1.52 -13.34 9.79
N LYS A 195 -0.47 -13.61 10.58
CA LYS A 195 -0.52 -14.42 11.79
C LYS A 195 0.03 -13.65 12.98
N HIS A 196 -0.56 -13.82 14.17
CA HIS A 196 -0.01 -13.31 15.42
C HIS A 196 1.42 -13.86 15.69
N SER A 197 2.22 -13.11 16.44
CA SER A 197 3.64 -13.44 16.72
C SER A 197 3.84 -14.84 17.29
N HIS A 198 2.94 -15.30 18.17
CA HIS A 198 3.02 -16.65 18.76
C HIS A 198 2.85 -17.78 17.73
N VAL A 199 2.23 -17.50 16.57
CA VAL A 199 2.06 -18.46 15.47
C VAL A 199 3.16 -18.31 14.42
N ASN A 200 3.57 -17.08 14.09
CA ASN A 200 4.61 -16.84 13.08
C ASN A 200 6.05 -17.03 13.61
N GLY A 201 6.23 -17.07 14.93
CA GLY A 201 7.51 -17.34 15.62
C GLY A 201 8.41 -16.12 15.84
N PHE A 202 8.03 -14.93 15.36
CA PHE A 202 8.82 -13.70 15.52
C PHE A 202 8.25 -12.85 16.66
N MET A 203 8.74 -13.09 17.87
CA MET A 203 8.22 -12.47 19.11
C MET A 203 8.91 -11.15 19.47
N SER A 204 10.18 -10.98 19.10
CA SER A 204 11.02 -9.83 19.47
C SER A 204 12.02 -9.47 18.38
N ASN A 205 12.48 -8.21 18.38
CA ASN A 205 13.62 -7.81 17.55
C ASN A 205 14.86 -8.64 17.93
N GLY A 206 15.69 -8.96 16.93
CA GLY A 206 16.84 -9.86 17.11
C GLY A 206 16.55 -11.32 16.78
N ASN A 207 15.27 -11.72 16.74
CA ASN A 207 14.88 -13.03 16.22
C ASN A 207 15.17 -13.12 14.71
N ARG A 208 15.30 -14.35 14.21
CA ARG A 208 15.40 -14.63 12.78
C ARG A 208 14.04 -15.12 12.27
N PHE A 209 13.50 -14.45 11.27
CA PHE A 209 12.24 -14.85 10.66
C PHE A 209 12.41 -16.13 9.85
N ASN A 210 11.58 -17.13 10.13
CA ASN A 210 11.51 -18.32 9.29
C ASN A 210 10.89 -17.92 7.94
N GLY A 211 11.74 -17.70 6.93
CA GLY A 211 11.33 -17.30 5.59
C GLY A 211 10.54 -18.38 4.86
N ASP A 212 10.73 -19.66 5.18
CA ASP A 212 10.15 -20.79 4.44
C ASP A 212 8.64 -20.93 4.64
N GLN A 213 8.11 -20.34 5.72
CA GLN A 213 6.67 -20.29 5.97
C GLN A 213 5.92 -19.51 4.87
N GLN A 214 4.59 -19.70 4.83
CA GLN A 214 3.73 -18.93 3.94
C GLN A 214 3.78 -17.44 4.27
N THR A 215 3.96 -16.61 3.25
CA THR A 215 3.83 -15.16 3.30
C THR A 215 2.93 -14.67 2.16
N PHE A 216 2.26 -13.53 2.33
CA PHE A 216 1.39 -12.99 1.27
C PHE A 216 2.14 -12.67 -0.04
N PRO A 217 3.41 -12.21 -0.06
CA PRO A 217 4.14 -12.00 -1.32
C PRO A 217 4.36 -13.31 -2.09
N LYS A 218 4.65 -14.43 -1.40
CA LYS A 218 4.73 -15.76 -2.03
C LYS A 218 3.40 -16.17 -2.65
N LEU A 219 2.27 -15.86 -2.01
CA LEU A 219 0.95 -16.14 -2.56
C LEU A 219 0.67 -15.29 -3.81
N LEU A 220 1.04 -14.00 -3.80
CA LEU A 220 0.90 -13.12 -4.95
C LEU A 220 1.79 -13.56 -6.13
N GLN A 221 3.03 -13.98 -5.88
CA GLN A 221 3.90 -14.57 -6.91
C GLN A 221 3.25 -15.81 -7.55
N LYS A 222 2.71 -16.72 -6.73
CA LYS A 222 1.98 -17.90 -7.23
C LYS A 222 0.76 -17.52 -8.06
N ALA A 223 0.12 -16.40 -7.73
CA ALA A 223 -0.98 -15.85 -8.50
C ALA A 223 -0.51 -15.11 -9.78
N GLY A 224 0.79 -14.93 -10.01
CA GLY A 224 1.33 -14.31 -11.23
C GLY A 224 1.63 -12.81 -11.10
N TYR A 225 1.64 -12.26 -9.90
CA TYR A 225 2.13 -10.90 -9.65
C TYR A 225 3.65 -10.85 -9.70
N GLN A 226 4.19 -9.75 -10.21
CA GLN A 226 5.56 -9.34 -9.92
C GLN A 226 5.62 -8.77 -8.51
N THR A 227 6.59 -9.19 -7.70
CA THR A 227 6.70 -8.73 -6.30
C THR A 227 8.03 -8.06 -6.02
N ALA A 228 7.96 -6.90 -5.37
CA ALA A 228 9.15 -6.11 -5.01
C ALA A 228 9.07 -5.53 -3.61
N ILE A 229 10.24 -5.39 -2.97
CA ILE A 229 10.39 -4.68 -1.69
C ILE A 229 11.63 -3.80 -1.70
N VAL A 230 11.46 -2.56 -1.25
CA VAL A 230 12.54 -1.59 -1.08
C VAL A 230 12.47 -0.97 0.32
N GLY A 231 13.61 -0.89 0.99
CA GLY A 231 13.74 -0.18 2.26
C GLY A 231 13.79 -1.11 3.49
N LYS A 232 13.11 -0.78 4.57
CA LYS A 232 13.32 -1.45 5.86
C LYS A 232 12.68 -2.84 5.92
N TRP A 233 13.50 -3.89 6.03
CA TRP A 233 13.01 -5.28 6.17
C TRP A 233 12.94 -5.75 7.61
N HIS A 234 14.05 -5.65 8.35
CA HIS A 234 14.14 -5.89 9.79
C HIS A 234 13.65 -7.27 10.30
N LEU A 235 13.72 -8.31 9.46
CA LEU A 235 13.34 -9.69 9.81
C LEU A 235 14.54 -10.65 9.96
N GLY A 236 15.77 -10.14 9.90
CA GLY A 236 17.00 -10.87 10.21
C GLY A 236 17.43 -11.91 9.16
N THR A 237 16.65 -12.10 8.11
CA THR A 237 16.91 -13.02 6.99
C THR A 237 16.77 -12.28 5.66
N ASP A 238 17.24 -12.88 4.56
CA ASP A 238 16.98 -12.33 3.24
C ASP A 238 15.49 -12.47 2.87
N PRO A 239 14.89 -11.48 2.20
CA PRO A 239 13.50 -11.58 1.75
C PRO A 239 13.26 -12.78 0.83
N GLN A 240 12.21 -13.54 1.10
CA GLN A 240 11.68 -14.58 0.21
C GLN A 240 10.29 -14.19 -0.29
N GLY A 241 9.93 -14.59 -1.52
CA GLY A 241 8.65 -14.24 -2.15
C GLY A 241 8.67 -12.90 -2.90
N PHE A 242 9.86 -12.39 -3.19
CA PHE A 242 10.09 -11.14 -3.92
C PHE A 242 10.97 -11.41 -5.14
N ASP A 243 10.52 -11.01 -6.33
CA ASP A 243 11.32 -11.04 -7.57
C ASP A 243 12.46 -10.01 -7.51
N PHE A 244 12.23 -8.91 -6.79
CA PHE A 244 13.21 -7.86 -6.55
C PHE A 244 13.23 -7.44 -5.08
N TRP A 245 14.42 -7.33 -4.50
CA TRP A 245 14.57 -6.73 -3.18
C TRP A 245 15.87 -5.93 -3.04
N GLN A 246 15.74 -4.77 -2.41
CA GLN A 246 16.86 -3.98 -1.91
C GLN A 246 16.49 -3.44 -0.53
N VAL A 247 17.07 -4.03 0.52
CA VAL A 247 16.60 -3.79 1.89
C VAL A 247 17.69 -3.25 2.80
N LEU A 248 17.32 -2.40 3.75
CA LEU A 248 18.25 -1.80 4.70
C LEU A 248 18.77 -2.87 5.68
N PRO A 249 20.09 -2.92 5.96
CA PRO A 249 20.64 -3.78 6.99
C PRO A 249 20.23 -3.28 8.38
N GLY A 250 19.68 -4.17 9.21
CA GLY A 250 19.23 -3.83 10.57
C GLY A 250 18.20 -2.70 10.58
N GLN A 251 18.56 -1.59 11.24
CA GLN A 251 17.71 -0.39 11.34
C GLN A 251 17.83 0.56 10.15
N GLY A 252 18.84 0.37 9.30
CA GLY A 252 19.26 1.31 8.25
C GLY A 252 19.84 2.61 8.79
N ASP A 253 20.58 3.31 7.94
CA ASP A 253 21.11 4.65 8.23
C ASP A 253 20.26 5.73 7.55
N TYR A 254 20.23 6.93 8.13
CA TYR A 254 19.51 8.06 7.53
C TYR A 254 20.26 8.67 6.35
N TYR A 255 21.58 8.69 6.42
CA TYR A 255 22.46 9.31 5.44
C TYR A 255 23.41 8.28 4.87
N ASN A 256 23.56 8.35 3.56
CA ASN A 256 24.35 7.44 2.76
C ASN A 256 24.10 5.96 3.15
N PRO A 257 22.85 5.46 3.10
CA PRO A 257 22.50 4.14 3.59
C PRO A 257 23.16 3.02 2.78
N ASP A 258 23.50 1.94 3.47
CA ASP A 258 23.74 0.66 2.83
C ASP A 258 22.41 -0.06 2.52
N PHE A 259 22.38 -0.85 1.46
CA PHE A 259 21.33 -1.80 1.12
C PHE A 259 21.93 -3.19 0.91
N LEU A 260 21.21 -4.20 1.37
CA LEU A 260 21.43 -5.59 1.04
C LEU A 260 20.65 -5.93 -0.24
N THR A 261 21.28 -6.68 -1.13
CA THR A 261 20.71 -7.17 -2.39
C THR A 261 21.12 -8.62 -2.61
N PRO A 262 20.51 -9.35 -3.56
CA PRO A 262 20.98 -10.70 -3.93
C PRO A 262 22.45 -10.76 -4.35
N ASN A 263 22.98 -9.64 -4.86
CA ASN A 263 24.35 -9.52 -5.37
C ASN A 263 25.33 -8.97 -4.31
N GLY A 264 24.88 -8.82 -3.06
CA GLY A 264 25.67 -8.27 -1.97
C GLY A 264 25.24 -6.87 -1.55
N ARG A 265 26.11 -6.21 -0.77
CA ARG A 265 25.86 -4.90 -0.16
C ARG A 265 26.22 -3.77 -1.13
N ILE A 266 25.34 -2.79 -1.26
CA ILE A 266 25.57 -1.55 -2.00
C ILE A 266 25.42 -0.35 -1.06
N ARG A 267 26.23 0.69 -1.27
CA ARG A 267 26.13 1.97 -0.57
C ARG A 267 25.55 3.00 -1.54
N GLU A 268 24.59 3.79 -1.08
CA GLU A 268 23.97 4.86 -1.87
C GLU A 268 24.22 6.19 -1.19
N ASP A 269 24.59 7.22 -1.95
CA ASP A 269 24.80 8.57 -1.41
C ASP A 269 23.48 9.36 -1.39
N GLY A 270 23.20 10.03 -0.27
CA GLY A 270 22.01 10.86 -0.09
C GLY A 270 21.19 10.52 1.15
N TYR A 271 19.91 10.88 1.16
CA TYR A 271 19.02 10.70 2.29
C TYR A 271 18.12 9.47 2.10
N CYS A 272 18.04 8.61 3.10
CA CYS A 272 17.40 7.30 3.02
C CYS A 272 15.95 7.35 2.53
N THR A 273 15.13 8.29 3.02
CA THR A 273 13.73 8.42 2.59
C THR A 273 13.63 8.73 1.09
N ASP A 274 14.51 9.58 0.58
CA ASP A 274 14.53 9.95 -0.84
C ASP A 274 15.01 8.76 -1.69
N ILE A 275 16.10 8.12 -1.27
CA ILE A 275 16.69 6.97 -1.97
C ILE A 275 15.72 5.78 -2.04
N VAL A 276 15.00 5.48 -0.95
CA VAL A 276 13.99 4.40 -0.93
C VAL A 276 12.87 4.71 -1.92
N THR A 277 12.37 5.96 -1.95
CA THR A 277 11.35 6.39 -2.91
C THR A 277 11.86 6.32 -4.34
N ASP A 278 13.07 6.81 -4.62
CA ASP A 278 13.64 6.81 -5.97
C ASP A 278 13.86 5.38 -6.48
N LYS A 279 14.35 4.47 -5.65
CA LYS A 279 14.48 3.04 -5.99
C LYS A 279 13.11 2.41 -6.29
N ALA A 280 12.09 2.71 -5.50
CA ALA A 280 10.72 2.25 -5.75
C ALA A 280 10.18 2.78 -7.09
N ILE A 281 10.38 4.07 -7.38
CA ILE A 281 9.96 4.70 -8.65
C ILE A 281 10.72 4.10 -9.84
N ASN A 282 12.04 3.90 -9.71
CA ASN A 282 12.85 3.31 -10.78
C ASN A 282 12.42 1.88 -11.07
N TRP A 283 12.17 1.08 -10.03
CA TRP A 283 11.62 -0.25 -10.19
C TRP A 283 10.28 -0.22 -10.93
N LEU A 284 9.36 0.69 -10.59
CA LEU A 284 8.09 0.87 -11.32
C LEU A 284 8.32 1.25 -12.79
N LYS A 285 9.23 2.20 -13.09
CA LYS A 285 9.51 2.60 -14.47
C LYS A 285 10.06 1.47 -15.33
N GLU A 286 10.82 0.57 -14.73
CA GLU A 286 11.45 -0.56 -15.42
C GLU A 286 10.52 -1.76 -15.55
N ASN A 287 9.70 -2.04 -14.53
CA ASN A 287 8.96 -3.30 -14.41
C ASN A 287 7.45 -3.14 -14.56
N ALA A 288 6.87 -2.01 -14.15
CA ALA A 288 5.42 -1.75 -14.22
C ALA A 288 4.93 -1.32 -15.62
N THR A 289 5.68 -1.67 -16.67
CA THR A 289 5.34 -1.41 -18.08
C THR A 289 4.74 -2.62 -18.77
N GLY A 290 4.73 -3.79 -18.11
CA GLY A 290 4.24 -5.05 -18.66
C GLY A 290 2.74 -5.31 -18.46
N GLU A 291 2.30 -6.47 -18.95
CA GLU A 291 0.92 -6.97 -18.80
C GLU A 291 0.65 -7.60 -17.42
N LYS A 292 1.70 -7.95 -16.66
CA LYS A 292 1.55 -8.60 -15.35
C LYS A 292 1.27 -7.56 -14.26
N PRO A 293 0.35 -7.85 -13.32
CA PRO A 293 0.11 -6.98 -12.18
C PRO A 293 1.32 -7.05 -11.24
N PHE A 294 1.51 -5.99 -10.44
CA PHE A 294 2.60 -5.93 -9.48
C PHE A 294 2.16 -5.68 -8.05
N MET A 295 3.00 -6.08 -7.10
CA MET A 295 2.95 -5.66 -5.71
C MET A 295 4.31 -5.11 -5.29
N LEU A 296 4.34 -3.85 -4.91
CA LEU A 296 5.54 -3.15 -4.45
C LEU A 296 5.37 -2.72 -2.99
N MET A 297 6.27 -3.17 -2.13
CA MET A 297 6.40 -2.66 -0.77
C MET A 297 7.48 -1.58 -0.71
N CYS A 298 7.10 -0.34 -0.45
CA CYS A 298 8.00 0.79 -0.21
C CYS A 298 8.03 1.07 1.30
N GLN A 299 9.11 0.67 1.98
CA GLN A 299 9.18 0.65 3.43
C GLN A 299 10.23 1.64 3.95
N HIS A 300 9.80 2.79 4.47
CA HIS A 300 10.69 3.83 4.95
C HIS A 300 11.27 3.53 6.34
N LYS A 301 12.49 4.01 6.57
CA LYS A 301 13.11 4.09 7.90
C LYS A 301 12.47 5.18 8.76
N ALA A 302 12.14 6.33 8.16
CA ALA A 302 11.59 7.46 8.87
C ALA A 302 10.15 7.19 9.36
N PRO A 303 9.72 7.82 10.47
CA PRO A 303 10.48 8.71 11.35
C PRO A 303 11.26 8.04 12.50
N HIS A 304 11.51 6.73 12.51
CA HIS A 304 12.20 6.01 13.60
C HIS A 304 13.46 6.71 14.14
N ARG A 305 13.72 6.56 15.45
CA ARG A 305 14.90 7.12 16.15
C ARG A 305 16.22 6.91 15.37
N THR A 306 17.14 7.87 15.30
CA THR A 306 17.31 9.13 16.06
C THR A 306 16.81 10.40 15.37
N TRP A 307 15.74 10.32 14.57
CA TRP A 307 15.04 11.51 14.01
C TRP A 307 15.95 12.49 13.26
N MET A 308 16.81 11.96 12.38
CA MET A 308 17.71 12.82 11.60
C MET A 308 16.98 13.24 10.32
N PRO A 309 16.55 14.51 10.18
CA PRO A 309 15.75 14.93 9.02
C PRO A 309 16.61 15.01 7.76
N ALA A 310 15.97 15.14 6.59
CA ALA A 310 16.69 15.54 5.38
C ALA A 310 17.30 16.94 5.58
N ILE A 311 18.43 17.24 4.91
CA ILE A 311 19.12 18.55 5.04
C ILE A 311 18.16 19.73 4.82
N ARG A 312 17.25 19.60 3.83
CA ARG A 312 16.23 20.60 3.51
C ARG A 312 15.21 20.88 4.63
N HIS A 313 15.12 20.02 5.64
CA HIS A 313 14.18 20.15 6.75
C HIS A 313 14.89 20.32 8.12
N LEU A 314 16.20 20.55 8.15
CA LEU A 314 16.97 20.66 9.42
C LEU A 314 16.41 21.73 10.36
N ASN A 315 16.03 22.87 9.79
CA ASN A 315 15.58 24.04 10.55
C ASN A 315 14.05 24.22 10.47
N LEU A 316 13.31 23.18 10.06
CA LEU A 316 11.87 23.29 9.78
C LEU A 316 11.05 23.75 10.99
N TYR A 317 11.52 23.42 12.20
CA TYR A 317 10.81 23.67 13.45
C TYR A 317 11.59 24.55 14.44
N ASP A 318 12.67 25.22 14.02
CA ASP A 318 13.53 26.02 14.92
C ASP A 318 12.76 27.12 15.66
N ASP A 319 11.82 27.76 14.96
CA ASP A 319 11.01 28.88 15.47
C ASP A 319 9.54 28.48 15.68
N VAL A 320 9.26 27.18 15.83
CA VAL A 320 7.90 26.65 16.01
C VAL A 320 7.71 26.13 17.42
N GLU A 321 6.72 26.67 18.12
CA GLU A 321 6.27 26.12 19.40
C GLU A 321 5.45 24.85 19.13
N ILE A 322 5.96 23.70 19.60
CA ILE A 322 5.31 22.40 19.43
C ILE A 322 4.26 22.26 20.55
N PRO A 323 2.98 22.01 20.21
CA PRO A 323 1.95 21.84 21.24
C PRO A 323 2.25 20.61 22.09
N GLU A 324 2.14 20.79 23.41
CA GLU A 324 2.33 19.72 24.39
C GLU A 324 0.99 19.00 24.64
N PRO A 325 0.99 17.66 24.77
CA PRO A 325 -0.21 16.96 25.21
C PRO A 325 -0.54 17.34 26.66
N SER A 326 -1.82 17.43 27.00
CA SER A 326 -2.26 17.79 28.37
C SER A 326 -1.74 16.81 29.44
N THR A 327 -1.38 15.59 29.05
CA THR A 327 -0.82 14.54 29.90
C THR A 327 0.71 14.52 29.93
N LEU A 328 1.40 15.50 29.34
CA LEU A 328 2.88 15.55 29.35
C LEU A 328 3.44 15.59 30.77
N PHE A 329 2.78 16.35 31.65
CA PHE A 329 3.13 16.52 33.06
C PHE A 329 2.02 15.99 33.98
N ASP A 330 1.41 14.85 33.60
CA ASP A 330 0.39 14.21 34.41
C ASP A 330 0.93 13.86 35.82
N THR A 331 0.05 13.96 36.81
CA THR A 331 0.33 13.67 38.22
C THR A 331 0.02 12.21 38.57
N TRP A 332 -0.61 11.47 37.65
CA TRP A 332 -0.91 10.04 37.78
C TRP A 332 -1.88 9.70 38.92
N GLU A 333 -2.64 10.68 39.41
CA GLU A 333 -3.57 10.51 40.54
C GLU A 333 -4.68 9.48 40.25
N ASP A 334 -5.02 9.29 38.98
CA ASP A 334 -6.04 8.37 38.49
C ASP A 334 -5.48 7.09 37.85
N ASN A 335 -4.16 6.85 37.91
CA ASN A 335 -3.60 5.60 37.44
C ASN A 335 -4.18 4.43 38.23
N ALA A 336 -4.66 3.42 37.50
CA ALA A 336 -5.05 2.16 38.11
C ALA A 336 -3.86 1.55 38.88
N SER A 337 -4.14 0.93 40.03
CA SER A 337 -3.12 0.13 40.73
C SER A 337 -2.54 -0.90 39.76
N PRO A 338 -1.22 -1.17 39.79
CA PRO A 338 -0.63 -2.24 38.99
C PRO A 338 -1.43 -3.54 39.21
N ALA A 339 -1.91 -4.13 38.12
CA ALA A 339 -2.66 -5.39 38.13
C ALA A 339 -1.75 -6.59 38.44
#